data_AF-A0A2G5TCV2-F1
#
_entry.id   AF-A0A2G5TCV2-F1
#
_cell.length_a   1.000
_cell.length_b   1.000
_cell.length_c   1.000
_cell.angle_alpha   90.00
_cell.angle_beta   90.00
_cell.angle_gamma   90.00
#
_symmetry.space_group_name_H-M   'P 1'
#
loop_
_entity.id
_entity.type
_entity.pdbx_description
1 polymer ?
#
loop_
_entity_poly.entity_id
_entity_poly.type
_entity_poly.pdbx_seq_one_letter_code
_entity_poly.pdbx_strand_id
1 'polypeptide(L)'
;MFQPSFEIHRRALILPVMAEKVDVYEFFALCTLLFWDFGLEEQTDECVLIGKEVKDRVMRELTFYLRFVKKIQEPAVRVAQLLTLLPAVQRSVRRFQEDIELSTVFNIYAPGKQFYDLVNGKFC
;
A
#
# COMPACT_ATOMS: atom_id res chain seq x y z
N MET A 1 0.20 -10.59 22.66
CA MET A 1 0.58 -11.32 21.43
C MET A 1 0.99 -10.37 20.30
N PHE A 2 0.16 -9.38 19.92
CA PHE A 2 0.40 -8.55 18.72
C PHE A 2 1.41 -7.40 18.86
N GLN A 3 1.90 -7.11 20.07
CA GLN A 3 2.84 -6.01 20.30
C GLN A 3 4.10 -6.04 19.41
N PRO A 4 4.76 -7.20 19.18
CA PRO A 4 5.91 -7.26 18.27
C PRO A 4 5.54 -6.89 16.83
N SER A 5 4.41 -7.38 16.31
CA SER A 5 3.94 -7.02 14.97
C SER A 5 3.58 -5.55 14.87
N PHE A 6 2.94 -4.98 15.89
CA PHE A 6 2.67 -3.54 15.96
C PHE A 6 3.96 -2.72 15.92
N GLU A 7 4.99 -3.08 16.69
CA GLU A 7 6.28 -2.38 16.65
C GLU A 7 6.97 -2.51 15.29
N ILE A 8 6.83 -3.66 14.62
CA ILE A 8 7.33 -3.83 13.25
C ILE A 8 6.58 -2.89 12.29
N HIS A 9 5.24 -2.85 12.32
CA HIS A 9 4.46 -1.91 11.50
C HIS A 9 4.85 -0.46 11.76
N ARG A 10 5.03 -0.10 13.03
CA ARG A 10 5.43 1.25 13.43
C ARG A 10 6.77 1.62 12.83
N ARG A 11 7.78 0.75 12.95
CA ARG A 11 9.15 1.01 12.47
C ARG A 11 9.30 0.90 10.96
N ALA A 12 8.61 -0.05 10.33
CA ALA A 12 8.79 -0.37 8.93
C ALA A 12 7.89 0.43 7.98
N LEU A 13 6.79 0.99 8.49
CA LEU A 13 5.83 1.74 7.67
C LEU A 13 5.50 3.12 8.25
N ILE A 14 4.99 3.20 9.49
CA ILE A 14 4.47 4.46 10.04
C ILE A 14 5.58 5.51 10.15
N LEU A 15 6.69 5.18 10.80
CA LEU A 15 7.80 6.11 10.99
C LEU A 15 8.43 6.54 9.65
N PRO A 16 8.69 5.64 8.68
CA PRO A 16 9.14 6.03 7.34
C PRO A 16 8.18 6.99 6.63
N VAL A 17 6.87 6.69 6.60
CA VAL A 17 5.86 7.57 5.96
C VAL A 17 5.88 8.97 6.60
N MET A 18 5.97 9.04 7.93
CA MET A 18 6.07 10.31 8.65
C MET A 18 7.38 11.05 8.35
N ALA A 19 8.50 10.33 8.32
CA ALA A 19 9.83 10.89 8.05
C ALA A 19 9.94 11.43 6.61
N GLU A 20 9.31 10.75 5.66
CA GLU A 20 9.25 11.16 4.25
C GLU A 20 8.39 12.40 4.01
N LYS A 21 7.59 12.83 5.00
CA LYS A 21 6.72 14.01 4.90
C LYS A 21 5.90 14.00 3.61
N VAL A 22 5.30 12.85 3.33
CA VAL A 22 4.45 12.64 2.14
C VAL A 22 3.29 13.63 2.20
N ASP A 23 3.19 14.49 1.18
CA ASP A 23 2.06 15.41 1.08
C ASP A 23 0.81 14.71 0.50
N VAL A 24 -0.31 15.44 0.45
CA VAL A 24 -1.59 14.88 0.00
C VAL A 24 -1.57 14.40 -1.46
N TYR A 25 -0.83 15.06 -2.35
CA TYR A 25 -0.77 14.69 -3.76
C TYR A 25 0.12 13.45 -3.96
N GLU A 26 1.26 13.41 -3.28
CA GLU A 26 2.13 12.23 -3.22
C GLU A 26 1.39 11.03 -2.62
N PHE A 27 0.59 11.26 -1.57
CA PHE A 27 -0.21 10.22 -0.93
C PHE A 27 -1.30 9.66 -1.86
N PHE A 28 -2.05 10.51 -2.56
CA PHE A 28 -3.06 10.04 -3.53
C PHE A 28 -2.44 9.30 -4.71
N ALA A 29 -1.27 9.72 -5.18
CA ALA A 29 -0.53 8.98 -6.18
C ALA A 29 -0.15 7.58 -5.66
N LEU A 30 0.39 7.48 -4.44
CA LEU A 30 0.72 6.20 -3.81
C LEU A 30 -0.52 5.31 -3.62
N CYS A 31 -1.66 5.86 -3.17
CA CYS A 31 -2.90 5.11 -3.07
C CYS A 31 -3.32 4.54 -4.43
N THR A 32 -3.27 5.35 -5.49
CA THR A 32 -3.63 4.87 -6.83
C THR A 32 -2.68 3.78 -7.31
N LEU A 33 -1.37 3.93 -7.09
CA LEU A 33 -0.39 2.91 -7.45
C LEU A 33 -0.57 1.61 -6.66
N LEU A 34 -1.00 1.71 -5.40
CA LEU A 34 -1.25 0.56 -4.52
C LEU A 34 -2.54 -0.18 -4.89
N PHE A 35 -3.64 0.54 -5.10
CA PHE A 35 -4.96 -0.06 -5.30
C PHE A 35 -5.25 -0.46 -6.74
N TRP A 36 -4.64 0.21 -7.72
CA TRP A 36 -4.87 -0.08 -9.13
C TRP A 36 -3.95 -1.20 -9.63
N ASP A 37 -4.01 -2.35 -8.96
CA ASP A 37 -3.24 -3.52 -9.34
C ASP A 37 -3.80 -4.17 -10.62
N PHE A 38 -2.92 -4.66 -11.49
CA PHE A 38 -3.30 -5.26 -12.76
C PHE A 38 -2.46 -6.50 -13.04
N GLY A 39 -2.99 -7.41 -13.86
CA GLY A 39 -2.44 -8.75 -14.08
C GLY A 39 -2.88 -9.75 -13.01
N LEU A 40 -4.04 -9.52 -12.38
CA LEU A 40 -4.64 -10.47 -11.44
C LEU A 40 -5.20 -11.68 -12.19
N GLU A 41 -5.28 -12.82 -11.51
CA GLU A 41 -5.91 -14.02 -12.06
C GLU A 41 -7.37 -13.71 -12.44
N GLU A 42 -7.82 -14.24 -13.59
CA GLU A 42 -9.16 -13.99 -14.16
C GLU A 42 -9.45 -12.54 -14.58
N GLN A 43 -8.48 -11.62 -14.52
CA GLN A 43 -8.66 -10.26 -15.04
C GLN A 43 -8.65 -10.26 -16.58
N THR A 44 -9.58 -9.50 -17.18
CA THR A 44 -9.62 -9.35 -18.65
C THR A 44 -8.46 -8.51 -19.17
N ASP A 45 -8.01 -8.78 -20.39
CA ASP A 45 -6.95 -8.00 -21.04
C ASP A 45 -7.28 -6.51 -21.13
N GLU A 46 -8.55 -6.17 -21.38
CA GLU A 46 -9.03 -4.78 -21.38
C GLU A 46 -8.82 -4.10 -20.02
N CYS A 47 -9.17 -4.78 -18.92
CA CYS A 47 -8.94 -4.26 -17.57
C CYS A 47 -7.44 -4.08 -17.27
N VAL A 48 -6.59 -4.98 -17.76
CA VAL A 48 -5.13 -4.85 -17.63
C VAL A 48 -4.63 -3.60 -18.35
N LEU A 49 -5.10 -3.36 -19.58
CA LEU A 49 -4.73 -2.17 -20.35
C LEU A 49 -5.17 -0.88 -19.65
N ILE A 50 -6.42 -0.81 -19.20
CA ILE A 50 -6.94 0.35 -18.44
C ILE A 50 -6.10 0.56 -17.18
N GLY A 51 -5.78 -0.51 -16.45
CA GLY A 51 -5.00 -0.41 -15.22
C GLY A 51 -3.59 0.14 -15.44
N LYS A 52 -2.94 -0.29 -16.52
CA LYS A 52 -1.64 0.24 -16.94
C LYS A 52 -1.74 1.72 -17.32
N GLU A 53 -2.73 2.11 -18.11
CA GLU A 53 -2.92 3.50 -18.53
C GLU A 53 -3.15 4.45 -17.35
N VAL A 54 -3.93 4.02 -16.35
CA VAL A 54 -4.16 4.79 -15.12
C VAL A 54 -2.84 4.99 -14.36
N LYS A 55 -2.06 3.93 -14.13
CA LYS A 55 -0.76 4.02 -13.45
C LYS A 55 0.22 4.91 -14.22
N ASP A 56 0.31 4.77 -15.54
CA ASP A 56 1.17 5.60 -16.39
C ASP A 56 0.78 7.09 -16.31
N ARG A 57 -0.53 7.38 -16.32
CA ARG A 57 -1.02 8.75 -16.17
C ARG A 57 -0.66 9.34 -14.81
N VAL A 58 -0.91 8.62 -13.73
CA VAL A 58 -0.58 9.08 -12.37
C VAL A 58 0.92 9.32 -12.21
N MET A 59 1.77 8.45 -12.77
CA MET A 59 3.22 8.64 -12.73
C MET A 59 3.67 9.92 -13.47
N ARG A 60 3.06 10.23 -14.61
CA ARG A 60 3.30 11.48 -15.34
C ARG A 60 2.89 12.70 -14.52
N GLU A 61 1.69 12.69 -13.94
CA GLU A 61 1.18 13.78 -13.10
C GLU A 61 2.04 13.99 -11.85
N LEU A 62 2.43 12.91 -11.17
CA LEU A 62 3.33 12.98 -10.01
C LEU A 62 4.69 13.59 -10.41
N THR A 63 5.26 13.15 -11.52
CA THR A 63 6.54 13.69 -12.02
C THR A 63 6.43 15.17 -12.34
N PHE A 64 5.33 15.58 -12.98
CA PHE A 64 5.04 16.98 -13.27
C PHE A 64 4.93 17.81 -11.98
N TYR A 65 4.12 17.34 -11.02
CA TYR A 65 3.94 17.99 -9.73
C TYR A 65 5.27 18.20 -9.00
N LEU A 66 6.07 17.14 -8.87
CA LEU A 66 7.36 17.20 -8.19
C LEU A 66 8.33 18.18 -8.86
N ARG A 67 8.37 18.20 -10.19
CA ARG A 67 9.28 19.04 -10.96
C ARG A 67 8.88 20.52 -10.98
N PHE A 68 7.61 20.80 -11.31
CA PHE A 68 7.18 22.16 -11.64
C PHE A 68 6.47 22.86 -10.48
N VAL A 69 5.75 22.12 -9.64
CA VAL A 69 5.01 22.69 -8.51
C VAL A 69 5.89 22.69 -7.26
N LYS A 70 6.40 21.51 -6.86
CA LYS A 70 7.23 21.35 -5.66
C LYS A 70 8.70 21.75 -5.87
N LYS A 71 9.12 21.88 -7.13
CA LYS A 71 10.48 22.29 -7.54
C LYS A 71 11.59 21.43 -6.92
N ILE A 72 11.35 20.12 -6.82
CA ILE A 72 12.34 19.16 -6.37
C ILE A 72 13.48 19.10 -7.41
N GLN A 73 14.73 19.18 -6.97
CA GLN A 73 15.90 19.14 -7.86
C GLN A 73 16.00 17.82 -8.62
N GLU A 74 15.72 16.70 -7.94
CA GLU A 74 15.78 15.36 -8.52
C GLU A 74 14.42 14.63 -8.36
N PRO A 75 13.42 14.93 -9.21
CA PRO A 75 12.09 14.34 -9.10
C PRO A 75 12.10 12.81 -9.17
N ALA A 76 12.99 12.23 -9.97
CA ALA A 76 13.12 10.77 -10.09
C ALA A 76 13.56 10.11 -8.78
N VAL A 77 14.47 10.74 -8.03
CA VAL A 77 14.92 10.25 -6.72
C VAL A 77 13.77 10.30 -5.72
N ARG A 78 12.99 11.38 -5.71
CA ARG A 78 11.81 11.50 -4.86
C ARG A 78 10.74 10.45 -5.20
N VAL A 79 10.48 10.21 -6.48
CA VAL A 79 9.58 9.13 -6.90
C VAL A 79 10.07 7.77 -6.41
N ALA A 80 11.37 7.47 -6.58
CA ALA A 80 11.94 6.21 -6.10
C ALA A 80 11.76 6.04 -4.57
N GLN A 81 12.01 7.10 -3.79
CA GLN A 81 11.77 7.11 -2.33
C GLN A 81 10.32 6.81 -2.00
N LEU A 82 9.35 7.49 -2.63
CA LEU A 82 7.93 7.26 -2.43
C LEU A 82 7.53 5.80 -2.74
N LEU A 83 8.03 5.24 -3.85
CA LEU A 83 7.73 3.87 -4.25
C LEU A 83 8.25 2.82 -3.25
N THR A 84 9.29 3.11 -2.47
CA THR A 84 9.77 2.19 -1.42
C THR A 84 8.75 1.95 -0.31
N LEU A 85 7.75 2.83 -0.17
CA LEU A 85 6.67 2.70 0.81
C LEU A 85 5.67 1.60 0.41
N LEU A 86 5.49 1.33 -0.88
CA LEU A 86 4.47 0.37 -1.36
C LEU A 86 4.76 -1.06 -0.86
N PRO A 87 5.98 -1.62 -0.99
CA PRO A 87 6.29 -2.93 -0.42
C PRO A 87 6.20 -2.97 1.11
N ALA A 88 6.44 -1.84 1.80
CA ALA A 88 6.33 -1.77 3.26
C ALA A 88 4.86 -1.90 3.72
N VAL A 89 3.93 -1.32 2.97
CA VAL A 89 2.48 -1.52 3.19
C VAL A 89 2.11 -2.98 2.96
N GLN A 90 2.52 -3.57 1.83
CA GLN A 90 2.20 -4.97 1.51
C GLN A 90 2.68 -5.95 2.60
N ARG A 91 3.93 -5.80 3.06
CA ARG A 91 4.47 -6.62 4.16
C ARG A 91 3.69 -6.43 5.47
N SER A 92 3.29 -5.19 5.76
CA SER A 92 2.52 -4.89 6.96
C SER A 92 1.13 -5.54 6.92
N VAL A 93 0.45 -5.47 5.78
CA VAL A 93 -0.86 -6.12 5.61
C VAL A 93 -0.76 -7.64 5.75
N ARG A 94 0.22 -8.28 5.09
CA ARG A 94 0.42 -9.73 5.18
C ARG A 94 0.69 -10.18 6.61
N ARG A 95 1.57 -9.46 7.32
CA ARG A 95 1.89 -9.79 8.71
C ARG A 95 0.67 -9.66 9.63
N PHE A 96 -0.16 -8.66 9.39
CA PHE A 96 -1.41 -8.50 10.13
C PHE A 96 -2.40 -9.64 9.84
N GLN A 97 -2.53 -10.06 8.58
CA GLN A 97 -3.35 -11.22 8.19
C GLN A 97 -2.86 -12.51 8.86
N GLU A 98 -1.54 -12.77 8.87
CA GLU A 98 -0.94 -13.92 9.58
C GLU A 98 -1.28 -13.93 11.08
N ASP A 99 -1.16 -12.79 11.74
CA ASP A 99 -1.46 -12.66 13.16
C ASP A 99 -2.94 -12.96 13.46
N ILE A 100 -3.85 -12.47 12.61
CA ILE A 100 -5.28 -12.75 12.71
C ILE A 100 -5.58 -14.23 12.46
N GLU A 101 -4.95 -14.85 11.45
CA GLU A 101 -5.08 -16.27 11.17
C GLU A 101 -4.65 -17.13 12.37
N LEU A 102 -3.47 -16.85 12.94
CA LEU A 102 -2.97 -17.58 14.11
C LEU A 102 -3.90 -17.43 15.31
N SER A 103 -4.38 -16.22 15.60
CA SER A 103 -5.31 -15.98 16.71
C SER A 103 -6.62 -16.78 16.55
N THR A 104 -7.07 -16.96 15.31
CA THR A 104 -8.29 -17.69 14.97
C THR A 104 -8.08 -19.20 15.10
N VAL A 105 -7.00 -19.73 14.52
CA VAL A 105 -6.66 -21.17 14.56
C VAL A 105 -6.45 -21.66 15.99
N PHE A 106 -5.76 -20.89 16.82
CA PHE A 106 -5.51 -21.26 18.22
C PHE A 106 -6.66 -20.88 19.17
N ASN A 107 -7.69 -20.19 18.67
CA ASN A 107 -8.81 -19.68 19.45
C ASN A 107 -8.36 -18.79 20.65
N ILE A 108 -7.35 -17.95 20.42
CA ILE A 108 -6.78 -17.04 21.43
C ILE A 108 -6.99 -15.61 20.95
N TYR A 109 -7.89 -14.86 21.61
CA TYR A 109 -8.33 -13.54 21.14
C TYR A 109 -8.86 -13.57 19.69
N ALA A 110 -9.48 -14.69 19.28
CA ALA A 110 -10.01 -14.84 17.93
C ALA A 110 -11.02 -13.73 17.63
N PRO A 111 -10.85 -12.97 16.54
CA PRO A 111 -11.80 -11.93 16.17
C PRO A 111 -13.12 -12.55 15.70
N GLY A 112 -14.19 -11.76 15.74
CA GLY A 112 -15.46 -12.16 15.13
C GLY A 112 -15.30 -12.41 13.63
N LYS A 113 -16.10 -13.34 13.09
CA LYS A 113 -16.07 -13.75 11.68
C LYS A 113 -16.07 -12.56 10.71
N GLN A 114 -16.90 -11.55 10.97
CA GLN A 114 -16.99 -10.35 10.12
C GLN A 114 -15.64 -9.61 10.02
N PHE A 115 -14.90 -9.48 11.12
CA PHE A 115 -13.59 -8.82 11.11
C PHE A 115 -12.53 -9.70 10.44
N TYR A 116 -12.54 -11.00 10.73
CA TYR A 116 -11.66 -11.96 10.08
C TYR A 116 -11.82 -11.95 8.55
N ASP A 117 -13.07 -11.99 8.08
CA ASP A 117 -13.41 -11.97 6.67
C ASP A 117 -12.95 -10.67 6.01
N LEU A 118 -13.21 -9.52 6.65
CA LEU A 118 -12.74 -8.21 6.18
C LEU A 118 -11.22 -8.16 6.01
N VAL A 119 -10.46 -8.60 7.01
CA VAL A 119 -8.98 -8.56 6.99
C VAL A 119 -8.40 -9.44 5.89
N ASN A 120 -9.04 -10.57 5.60
CA ASN A 120 -8.63 -11.52 4.58
C ASN A 120 -9.25 -11.28 3.20
N GLY A 121 -10.01 -10.19 3.02
CA GLY A 121 -10.64 -9.85 1.74
C GLY A 121 -11.76 -10.81 1.32
N LYS A 122 -12.40 -11.48 2.28
CA LYS A 122 -13.55 -12.36 2.06
C LYS A 122 -14.82 -11.53 2.14
N PHE A 123 -15.26 -10.97 1.01
CA PHE A 123 -16.40 -10.05 0.97
C PHE A 123 -17.74 -10.73 0.63
N CYS A 124 -17.74 -12.06 0.46
CA CYS A 124 -18.88 -12.86 0.01
C CYS A 124 -19.13 -14.04 0.96
#